data_AF-A0A9E6VNJ3-F1
#
_entry.id   AF-A0A9E6VNJ3-F1
#
_cell.length_a   1.000
_cell.length_b   1.000
_cell.length_c   1.000
_cell.angle_alpha   90.00
_cell.angle_beta   90.00
_cell.angle_gamma   90.00
#
_symmetry.space_group_name_H-M   'P 1'
#
loop_
_entity.id
_entity.type
_entity.pdbx_description
1 polymer ?
#
loop_
_entity_poly.entity_id
_entity_poly.type
_entity_poly.pdbx_seq_one_letter_code
_entity_poly.pdbx_strand_id
1 'polypeptide(L)'
;MEIHITVIGKLRPAFHIPMSDIQLPQQNELEKYSEWQEMLVPVTAQLEKDFLSTGLDWDNTLNNTTTYPELFQKLLPAITRLIDQKFEQFAQLLYRVDISEAQVNKAGQLYPEKNFPELATELLILRELHKVIIRKYYRS
;
A
#
# COMPACT_ATOMS: atom_id res chain seq x y z
N MET A 1 -31.95 -5.97 2.48
CA MET A 1 -32.35 -7.36 2.76
C MET A 1 -31.31 -8.25 2.10
N GLU A 2 -30.64 -9.02 2.95
CA GLU A 2 -29.89 -10.28 2.75
C GLU A 2 -30.14 -11.03 1.44
N ILE A 3 -29.27 -11.89 0.89
CA ILE A 3 -27.94 -12.50 1.13
C ILE A 3 -27.66 -13.26 -0.20
N HIS A 4 -26.42 -13.66 -0.52
CA HIS A 4 -26.12 -15.05 -0.96
C HIS A 4 -24.61 -15.23 -1.21
N ILE A 5 -23.95 -15.71 -0.15
CA ILE A 5 -22.69 -16.44 -0.16
C ILE A 5 -22.99 -17.87 -0.65
N THR A 6 -22.18 -18.43 -1.55
CA THR A 6 -21.88 -19.88 -1.74
C THR A 6 -20.93 -20.01 -2.94
N VAL A 7 -19.91 -20.87 -3.06
CA VAL A 7 -19.12 -21.78 -2.21
C VAL A 7 -17.92 -22.19 -3.11
N ILE A 8 -16.72 -22.27 -2.52
CA ILE A 8 -15.61 -23.21 -2.77
C ILE A 8 -15.49 -23.82 -4.19
N GLY A 9 -14.41 -23.48 -4.90
CA GLY A 9 -14.02 -24.15 -6.14
C GLY A 9 -12.61 -23.83 -6.61
N LYS A 10 -11.63 -24.61 -6.14
CA LYS A 10 -10.25 -24.73 -6.67
C LYS A 10 -9.36 -23.49 -6.56
N LEU A 11 -8.37 -23.60 -5.66
CA LEU A 11 -7.14 -22.84 -5.66
C LEU A 11 -6.50 -22.81 -7.07
N ARG A 12 -6.71 -21.70 -7.79
CA ARG A 12 -5.93 -21.22 -8.95
C ARG A 12 -6.06 -19.69 -9.01
N PRO A 13 -5.00 -19.00 -9.45
CA PRO A 13 -4.58 -17.75 -8.84
C PRO A 13 -5.46 -16.59 -9.28
N ALA A 14 -6.20 -16.01 -8.33
CA ALA A 14 -6.95 -14.77 -8.51
C ALA A 14 -6.05 -13.52 -8.53
N PHE A 15 -4.79 -13.64 -8.95
CA PHE A 15 -3.78 -12.58 -8.84
C PHE A 15 -3.13 -12.26 -10.19
N HIS A 16 -3.93 -12.18 -11.24
CA HIS A 16 -3.63 -11.25 -12.33
C HIS A 16 -4.55 -10.04 -12.16
N ILE A 17 -4.25 -9.23 -11.15
CA ILE A 17 -4.85 -7.90 -11.02
C ILE A 17 -3.87 -6.97 -11.74
N PRO A 18 -4.12 -6.57 -13.00
CA PRO A 18 -3.34 -5.52 -13.61
C PRO A 18 -3.39 -4.29 -12.69
N MET A 19 -2.33 -3.48 -12.63
CA MET A 19 -2.29 -2.26 -11.80
C MET A 19 -3.50 -1.31 -12.02
N SER A 20 -4.26 -1.49 -13.10
CA SER A 20 -5.52 -0.81 -13.34
C SER A 20 -6.65 -1.18 -12.37
N ASP A 21 -6.57 -2.28 -11.64
CA ASP A 21 -7.71 -2.93 -10.96
C ASP A 21 -7.53 -3.03 -9.43
N ILE A 22 -6.64 -2.22 -8.83
CA ILE A 22 -6.50 -2.17 -7.37
C ILE A 22 -7.77 -1.58 -6.75
N GLN A 23 -8.59 -2.45 -6.16
CA GLN A 23 -9.70 -2.09 -5.31
C GLN A 23 -9.20 -1.92 -3.86
N LEU A 24 -9.59 -0.83 -3.17
CA LEU A 24 -9.32 -0.69 -1.74
C LEU A 24 -10.08 -1.78 -0.95
N PRO A 25 -9.47 -2.38 0.08
CA PRO A 25 -10.07 -3.50 0.80
C PRO A 25 -11.31 -3.06 1.60
N GLN A 26 -12.36 -3.88 1.56
CA GLN A 26 -13.58 -3.74 2.37
C GLN A 26 -13.48 -4.55 3.67
N GLN A 27 -14.24 -4.17 4.69
CA GLN A 27 -14.15 -4.61 6.11
C GLN A 27 -14.20 -6.13 6.38
N ASN A 28 -14.60 -6.94 5.41
CA ASN A 28 -14.89 -8.38 5.56
C ASN A 28 -13.64 -9.26 5.34
N GLU A 29 -12.48 -8.64 5.12
CA GLU A 29 -11.21 -9.30 4.80
C GLU A 29 -10.38 -9.70 6.05
N LEU A 30 -11.00 -9.88 7.22
CA LEU A 30 -10.35 -10.15 8.52
C LEU A 30 -9.31 -11.29 8.51
N GLU A 31 -9.52 -12.35 7.74
CA GLU A 31 -8.54 -13.44 7.55
C GLU A 31 -7.36 -13.04 6.66
N LYS A 32 -7.55 -12.11 5.70
CA LYS A 32 -6.43 -11.52 4.95
C LYS A 32 -5.59 -10.61 5.84
N TYR A 33 -6.18 -9.95 6.85
CA TYR A 33 -5.42 -9.05 7.72
C TYR A 33 -4.34 -9.77 8.56
N SER A 34 -4.51 -11.05 8.93
CA SER A 34 -3.47 -11.80 9.66
C SER A 34 -2.30 -12.19 8.74
N GLU A 35 -2.59 -12.65 7.51
CA GLU A 35 -1.55 -12.87 6.50
C GLU A 35 -0.87 -11.56 6.10
N TRP A 36 -1.62 -10.46 6.05
CA TRP A 36 -1.08 -9.14 5.77
C TRP A 36 -0.22 -8.64 6.92
N GLN A 37 -0.58 -8.90 8.19
CA GLN A 37 0.25 -8.57 9.34
C GLN A 37 1.65 -9.18 9.23
N GLU A 38 1.77 -10.44 8.82
CA GLU A 38 3.08 -11.06 8.53
C GLU A 38 3.84 -10.36 7.39
N MET A 39 3.11 -9.74 6.46
CA MET A 39 3.67 -9.01 5.32
C MET A 39 3.98 -7.54 5.64
N LEU A 40 3.41 -6.95 6.70
CA LEU A 40 3.64 -5.54 7.05
C LEU A 40 5.07 -5.29 7.53
N VAL A 41 5.70 -6.25 8.21
CA VAL A 41 7.11 -6.18 8.60
C VAL A 41 8.03 -6.05 7.35
N PRO A 42 7.97 -6.97 6.36
CA PRO A 42 8.77 -6.82 5.15
C PRO A 42 8.37 -5.64 4.25
N VAL A 43 7.10 -5.20 4.26
CA VAL A 43 6.66 -3.96 3.60
C VAL A 43 7.42 -2.76 4.16
N THR A 44 7.53 -2.69 5.47
CA THR A 44 8.18 -1.57 6.16
C THR A 44 9.66 -1.52 5.89
N ALA A 45 10.33 -2.68 5.92
CA ALA A 45 11.74 -2.78 5.54
C ALA A 45 11.99 -2.36 4.07
N GLN A 46 10.99 -2.50 3.20
CA GLN A 46 11.09 -2.06 1.81
C GLN A 46 10.82 -0.55 1.69
N LEU A 47 9.81 -0.01 2.39
CA LEU A 47 9.56 1.43 2.50
C LEU A 47 10.80 2.17 3.04
N GLU A 48 11.42 1.67 4.11
CA GLU A 48 12.66 2.23 4.65
C GLU A 48 13.74 2.34 3.57
N LYS A 49 13.98 1.27 2.81
CA LYS A 49 14.97 1.27 1.72
C LYS A 49 14.64 2.29 0.65
N ASP A 50 13.37 2.36 0.25
CA ASP A 50 12.93 3.28 -0.78
C ASP A 50 13.02 4.75 -0.30
N PHE A 51 12.91 5.00 1.00
CA PHE A 51 12.91 6.32 1.64
C PHE A 51 14.31 6.77 2.08
N LEU A 52 15.31 5.88 2.11
CA LEU A 52 16.69 6.23 2.50
C LEU A 52 17.24 7.43 1.71
N SER A 53 16.92 7.52 0.41
CA SER A 53 17.43 8.61 -0.43
C SER A 53 16.59 9.89 -0.38
N THR A 54 15.43 9.89 0.27
CA THR A 54 14.56 11.07 0.39
C THR A 54 14.87 11.88 1.65
N GLY A 55 15.83 11.43 2.47
CA GLY A 55 16.20 12.07 3.74
C GLY A 55 14.98 12.26 4.66
N LEU A 56 14.04 11.32 4.58
CA LEU A 56 12.73 11.41 5.22
C LEU A 56 12.80 10.62 6.52
N ASP A 57 12.67 11.33 7.63
CA ASP A 57 12.56 10.73 8.95
C ASP A 57 11.07 10.47 9.24
N TRP A 58 10.75 9.21 9.51
CA TRP A 58 9.41 8.76 9.84
C TRP A 58 9.47 7.72 10.96
N ASP A 59 8.40 7.65 11.74
CA ASP A 59 8.30 6.67 12.82
C ASP A 59 8.11 5.26 12.24
N ASN A 60 9.24 4.59 12.00
CA ASN A 60 9.30 3.23 11.48
C ASN A 60 9.19 2.17 12.58
N THR A 61 8.89 2.56 13.83
CA THR A 61 8.72 1.60 14.92
C THR A 61 7.43 0.81 14.71
N LEU A 62 7.60 -0.41 14.19
CA LEU A 62 6.52 -1.37 14.03
C LEU A 62 6.86 -2.64 14.77
N ASN A 63 5.81 -3.33 15.20
CA ASN A 63 5.92 -4.64 15.80
C ASN A 63 5.00 -5.63 15.06
N ASN A 64 5.05 -6.89 15.46
CA ASN A 64 4.32 -8.00 14.86
C ASN A 64 2.79 -7.82 14.91
N THR A 65 2.30 -6.85 15.69
CA THR A 65 0.87 -6.53 15.86
C THR A 65 0.47 -5.25 15.12
N THR A 66 1.43 -4.53 14.54
CA THR A 66 1.14 -3.32 13.77
C THR A 66 0.14 -3.63 12.67
N THR A 67 -0.89 -2.80 12.61
CA THR A 67 -1.99 -2.96 11.65
C THR A 67 -1.81 -2.02 10.47
N TYR A 68 -2.54 -2.28 9.37
CA TYR A 68 -2.55 -1.39 8.22
C TYR A 68 -2.93 0.06 8.57
N PRO A 69 -4.00 0.32 9.34
CA PRO A 69 -4.33 1.68 9.77
C PRO A 69 -3.22 2.35 10.56
N GLU A 70 -2.51 1.62 11.42
CA GLU A 70 -1.40 2.15 12.20
C GLU A 70 -0.21 2.54 11.30
N LEU A 71 0.14 1.68 10.34
CA LEU A 71 1.17 1.99 9.34
C LEU A 71 0.79 3.25 8.55
N PHE A 72 -0.45 3.33 8.07
CA PHE A 72 -0.94 4.50 7.35
C PHE A 72 -0.82 5.78 8.20
N GLN A 73 -1.25 5.75 9.46
CA GLN A 73 -1.19 6.90 10.37
C GLN A 73 0.24 7.33 10.68
N LYS A 74 1.20 6.40 10.73
CA LYS A 74 2.63 6.70 10.90
C LYS A 74 3.25 7.29 9.63
N LEU A 75 2.85 6.80 8.46
CA LEU A 75 3.43 7.18 7.18
C LEU A 75 2.90 8.50 6.63
N LEU A 76 1.59 8.77 6.81
CA LEU A 76 0.93 9.94 6.25
C LEU A 76 1.60 11.28 6.62
N PRO A 77 1.94 11.57 7.90
CA PRO A 77 2.60 12.83 8.25
C PRO A 77 3.97 13.00 7.55
N ALA A 78 4.67 11.88 7.34
CA ALA A 78 5.95 11.85 6.67
C ALA A 78 5.80 12.19 5.16
N ILE A 79 4.82 11.59 4.50
CA ILE A 79 4.49 11.87 3.10
C ILE A 79 3.98 13.29 2.91
N THR A 80 3.09 13.78 3.77
CA THR A 80 2.61 15.17 3.75
C THR A 80 3.78 16.16 3.83
N ARG A 81 4.70 15.98 4.80
CA ARG A 81 5.90 16.81 4.90
C ARG A 81 6.78 16.73 3.65
N LEU A 82 6.95 15.56 3.05
CA LEU A 82 7.76 15.39 1.85
C LEU A 82 7.16 16.12 0.65
N ILE A 83 5.84 16.02 0.48
CA ILE A 83 5.11 16.74 -0.57
C ILE A 83 5.25 18.25 -0.38
N ASP A 84 5.02 18.74 0.84
CA ASP A 84 5.00 20.18 1.15
C ASP A 84 6.39 20.84 1.07
N GLN A 85 7.43 20.13 1.52
CA GLN A 85 8.77 20.71 1.70
C GLN A 85 9.76 20.31 0.60
N LYS A 86 9.56 19.16 -0.04
CA LYS A 86 10.54 18.52 -0.92
C LYS A 86 9.85 17.75 -2.07
N PHE A 87 8.94 18.41 -2.79
CA PHE A 87 8.12 17.79 -3.83
C PHE A 87 8.93 17.00 -4.88
N GLU A 88 10.10 17.50 -5.30
CA GLU A 88 10.97 16.77 -6.24
C GLU A 88 11.42 15.40 -5.69
N GLN A 89 11.69 15.30 -4.40
CA GLN A 89 12.07 14.04 -3.74
C GLN A 89 10.87 13.11 -3.60
N PHE A 90 9.67 13.66 -3.37
CA PHE A 90 8.43 12.90 -3.43
C PHE A 90 8.18 12.32 -4.84
N ALA A 91 8.34 13.13 -5.88
CA ALA A 91 8.21 12.65 -7.26
C ALA A 91 9.22 11.52 -7.56
N GLN A 92 10.48 11.67 -7.15
CA GLN A 92 11.50 10.62 -7.28
C GLN A 92 11.14 9.33 -6.52
N LEU A 93 10.53 9.45 -5.33
CA LEU A 93 10.02 8.31 -4.58
C LEU A 93 8.95 7.55 -5.37
N LEU A 94 7.95 8.27 -5.89
CA LEU A 94 6.88 7.66 -6.69
C LEU A 94 7.45 6.88 -7.89
N TYR A 95 8.43 7.44 -8.60
CA TYR A 95 9.10 6.73 -9.69
C TYR A 95 9.81 5.46 -9.23
N ARG A 96 10.52 5.49 -8.09
CA ARG A 96 11.24 4.32 -7.56
C ARG A 96 10.31 3.18 -7.19
N VAL A 97 9.13 3.51 -6.68
CA VAL A 97 8.15 2.48 -6.30
C VAL A 97 7.27 2.05 -7.48
N ASP A 98 7.45 2.59 -8.69
CA ASP A 98 6.60 2.37 -9.86
C ASP A 98 5.15 2.88 -9.70
N ILE A 99 4.99 4.08 -9.14
CA ILE A 99 3.72 4.82 -9.12
C ILE A 99 3.81 5.98 -10.11
N SER A 100 2.95 5.96 -11.11
CA SER A 100 2.80 7.03 -12.10
C SER A 100 1.74 8.05 -11.67
N GLU A 101 1.88 9.28 -12.18
CA GLU A 101 0.88 10.34 -11.99
C GLU A 101 -0.52 9.93 -12.47
N ALA A 102 -0.61 9.15 -13.55
CA ALA A 102 -1.86 8.60 -14.04
C ALA A 102 -2.56 7.69 -13.02
N GLN A 103 -1.81 6.91 -12.24
CA GLN A 103 -2.38 6.09 -11.17
C GLN A 103 -2.90 6.95 -10.02
N VAL A 104 -2.19 8.01 -9.65
CA VAL A 104 -2.64 8.94 -8.59
C VAL A 104 -3.90 9.69 -9.03
N ASN A 105 -3.93 10.19 -10.26
CA ASN A 105 -5.11 10.85 -10.83
C ASN A 105 -6.32 9.91 -10.91
N LYS A 106 -6.11 8.66 -11.32
CA LYS A 106 -7.17 7.64 -11.32
C LYS A 106 -7.69 7.38 -9.89
N ALA A 107 -6.79 7.28 -8.91
CA ALA A 107 -7.17 7.09 -7.52
C ALA A 107 -8.00 8.28 -7.00
N GLY A 108 -7.64 9.52 -7.35
CA GLY A 108 -8.41 10.71 -6.98
C GLY A 108 -9.81 10.76 -7.60
N GLN A 109 -10.00 10.20 -8.80
CA GLN A 109 -11.32 10.08 -9.41
C GLN A 109 -12.20 9.02 -8.71
N LEU A 110 -11.58 7.92 -8.26
CA LEU A 110 -12.28 6.82 -7.59
C LEU A 110 -12.61 7.12 -6.13
N TYR A 111 -11.78 7.92 -5.47
CA TYR A 111 -11.87 8.26 -4.04
C TYR A 111 -11.84 9.78 -3.84
N PRO A 112 -12.87 10.51 -4.30
CA PRO A 112 -12.91 11.97 -4.25
C PRO A 112 -12.91 12.54 -2.81
N GLU A 113 -13.19 11.72 -1.81
CA GLU A 113 -13.13 12.08 -0.39
C GLU A 113 -11.70 12.15 0.18
N LYS A 114 -10.72 11.53 -0.51
CA LYS A 114 -9.33 11.50 -0.07
C LYS A 114 -8.51 12.61 -0.72
N ASN A 115 -7.64 13.23 0.05
CA ASN A 115 -6.69 14.21 -0.46
C ASN A 115 -5.44 13.54 -1.07
N PHE A 116 -4.62 14.33 -1.77
CA PHE A 116 -3.45 13.81 -2.49
C PHE A 116 -2.42 13.10 -1.58
N PRO A 117 -2.02 13.64 -0.41
CA PRO A 117 -1.17 12.92 0.54
C PRO A 117 -1.75 11.58 1.01
N GLU A 118 -3.05 11.52 1.29
CA GLU A 118 -3.72 10.28 1.68
C GLU A 118 -3.65 9.24 0.55
N LEU A 119 -4.00 9.64 -0.68
CA LEU A 119 -3.93 8.76 -1.85
C LEU A 119 -2.52 8.26 -2.12
N ALA A 120 -1.52 9.14 -2.05
CA ALA A 120 -0.12 8.77 -2.22
C ALA A 120 0.35 7.77 -1.17
N THR A 121 -0.05 7.97 0.08
CA THR A 121 0.29 7.08 1.21
C THR A 121 -0.33 5.69 0.99
N GLU A 122 -1.60 5.61 0.59
CA GLU A 122 -2.25 4.33 0.29
C GLU A 122 -1.55 3.60 -0.86
N LEU A 123 -1.29 4.31 -1.96
CA LEU A 123 -0.67 3.72 -3.14
C LEU A 123 0.74 3.19 -2.84
N LEU A 124 1.52 3.90 -2.02
CA LEU A 124 2.84 3.47 -1.56
C LEU A 124 2.76 2.15 -0.78
N ILE A 125 1.90 2.09 0.24
CA ILE A 125 1.76 0.90 1.08
C ILE A 125 1.28 -0.30 0.22
N LEU A 126 0.27 -0.09 -0.62
CA LEU A 126 -0.28 -1.15 -1.49
C LEU A 126 0.77 -1.67 -2.48
N ARG A 127 1.60 -0.78 -3.03
CA ARG A 127 2.65 -1.15 -3.97
C ARG A 127 3.72 -2.03 -3.32
N GLU A 128 4.14 -1.68 -2.11
CA GLU A 128 5.12 -2.48 -1.36
C GLU A 128 4.53 -3.81 -0.89
N LEU A 129 3.27 -3.82 -0.48
CA LEU A 129 2.56 -5.06 -0.15
C LEU A 129 2.52 -5.99 -1.36
N HIS A 130 2.20 -5.47 -2.54
CA HIS A 130 2.18 -6.24 -3.77
C HIS A 130 3.56 -6.83 -4.11
N LYS A 131 4.65 -6.07 -3.96
CA LYS A 131 6.02 -6.58 -4.16
C LYS A 131 6.36 -7.70 -3.17
N VAL A 132 5.99 -7.56 -1.91
CA VAL A 132 6.21 -8.59 -0.88
C VAL A 132 5.44 -9.87 -1.21
N ILE A 133 4.16 -9.76 -1.57
CA ILE A 133 3.32 -10.89 -2.01
C ILE A 133 3.97 -11.60 -3.20
N ILE A 134 4.33 -10.85 -4.26
CA ILE A 134 4.97 -11.45 -5.44
C ILE A 134 6.22 -12.24 -5.04
N ARG A 135 7.09 -11.66 -4.20
CA ARG A 135 8.31 -12.33 -3.73
C ARG A 135 8.01 -13.57 -2.87
N LYS A 136 6.97 -13.55 -2.03
CA LYS A 136 6.59 -14.67 -1.15
C LYS A 136 6.04 -15.85 -1.96
N TYR A 137 5.22 -15.59 -2.99
CA TYR A 137 4.45 -16.63 -3.68
C TYR A 137 5.01 -17.03 -5.06
N TYR A 138 5.85 -16.20 -5.71
CA TYR A 138 6.30 -16.43 -7.09
C TYR A 138 7.83 -16.47 -7.25
N ARG A 139 8.59 -16.44 -6.15
CA ARG A 139 10.04 -16.67 -6.20
C ARG A 139 10.29 -18.19 -6.27
N SER A 140 10.42 -18.70 -7.50
CA SER A 140 11.03 -20.00 -7.81
C SER A 140 12.55 -19.89 -7.92
#